data_AF-J8AGY8-F1
#
_entry.id   AF-J8AGY8-F1
#
_cell.length_a   1.000
_cell.length_b   1.000
_cell.length_c   1.000
_cell.angle_alpha   90.00
_cell.angle_beta   90.00
_cell.angle_gamma   90.00
#
_symmetry.space_group_name_H-M   'P 1'
#
loop_
_entity.id
_entity.type
_entity.pdbx_description
1 polymer ?
#
loop_
_entity_poly.entity_id
_entity_poly.type
_entity_poly.pdbx_seq_one_letter_code
_entity_poly.pdbx_strand_id
1 'polypeptide(L)'
;MKARELATILRKTANILEFYEDNEVNEALDQILLLVKQNSKTTKKDINKGKKGQKQVIEESIDIQGIINTLQQMDNKELEHYLNNEKLFQSRESLLKIAKEMSIVSSNRQTIAALKHSIIKYFERQNMDHIIRIDRKE
;
A
#
# COMPACT_ATOMS: atom_id res chain seq x y z
N MET A 1 -8.21 -2.13 38.27
CA MET A 1 -8.25 -3.21 37.27
C MET A 1 -8.84 -4.44 37.91
N LYS A 2 -9.80 -5.10 37.27
CA LYS A 2 -10.38 -6.37 37.76
C LYS A 2 -9.44 -7.52 37.40
N ALA A 3 -9.46 -8.62 38.16
CA ALA A 3 -8.61 -9.78 37.92
C ALA A 3 -8.72 -10.32 36.47
N ARG A 4 -9.93 -10.28 35.89
CA ARG A 4 -10.18 -10.67 34.49
C ARG A 4 -9.47 -9.78 33.46
N GLU A 5 -9.38 -8.48 33.74
CA GLU A 5 -8.68 -7.52 32.87
C GLU A 5 -7.17 -7.76 32.92
N LEU A 6 -6.63 -8.03 34.11
CA LEU A 6 -5.22 -8.38 34.28
C LEU A 6 -4.86 -9.68 33.56
N ALA A 7 -5.67 -10.71 33.72
CA ALA A 7 -5.50 -11.97 33.01
C ALA A 7 -5.51 -11.80 31.48
N THR A 8 -6.33 -10.88 30.98
CA THR A 8 -6.39 -10.56 29.54
C THR A 8 -5.12 -9.87 29.05
N ILE A 9 -4.58 -8.94 29.84
CA ILE A 9 -3.32 -8.27 29.52
C ILE A 9 -2.16 -9.28 29.53
N LEU A 10 -2.07 -10.11 30.57
CA LEU A 10 -1.01 -11.11 30.68
C LEU A 10 -1.04 -12.14 29.54
N ARG A 11 -2.21 -12.58 29.10
CA ARG A 11 -2.32 -13.44 27.90
C ARG A 11 -1.81 -12.74 26.64
N LYS A 12 -2.17 -11.47 26.44
CA LYS A 12 -1.65 -10.70 25.30
C LYS A 12 -0.13 -10.57 25.36
N THR A 13 0.42 -10.34 26.55
CA THR A 13 1.87 -10.28 26.76
C THR A 13 2.54 -11.62 26.43
N ALA A 14 1.97 -12.74 26.89
CA ALA A 14 2.47 -14.07 26.59
C ALA A 14 2.48 -14.35 25.09
N ASN A 15 1.36 -14.09 24.40
CA ASN A 15 1.27 -14.27 22.94
C ASN A 15 2.29 -13.40 22.18
N ILE A 16 2.60 -12.19 22.67
CA ILE A 16 3.62 -11.34 22.04
C ILE A 16 5.01 -11.95 22.20
N LEU A 17 5.32 -12.47 23.39
CA LEU A 17 6.62 -13.07 23.69
C LEU A 17 6.83 -14.41 22.98
N GLU A 18 5.77 -15.15 22.66
CA GLU A 18 5.83 -16.35 21.81
C GLU A 18 6.42 -16.06 20.42
N PHE A 19 6.36 -14.82 19.91
CA PHE A 19 7.01 -14.48 18.63
C PHE A 19 8.53 -14.28 18.75
N TYR A 20 9.09 -14.39 19.96
CA TYR A 20 10.50 -14.13 20.28
C TYR A 20 11.16 -15.33 20.96
N GLU A 21 10.79 -16.56 20.55
CA GLU A 21 11.14 -17.83 21.22
C GLU A 21 12.62 -17.99 21.58
N ASP A 22 13.53 -17.47 20.75
CA ASP A 22 14.99 -17.62 20.90
C ASP A 22 15.71 -16.38 21.47
N ASN A 23 14.97 -15.31 21.82
CA ASN A 23 15.59 -14.07 22.28
C ASN A 23 15.52 -13.93 23.80
N GLU A 24 16.52 -13.28 24.40
CA GLU A 24 16.41 -12.87 25.80
C GLU A 24 15.24 -11.88 25.97
N VAL A 25 14.51 -12.00 27.08
CA VAL A 25 13.34 -11.15 27.36
C VAL A 25 13.69 -9.66 27.27
N ASN A 26 14.89 -9.27 27.70
CA ASN A 26 15.37 -7.89 27.60
C ASN A 26 15.49 -7.42 26.14
N GLU A 27 16.02 -8.27 25.27
CA GLU A 27 16.17 -7.97 23.84
C GLU A 27 14.82 -7.90 23.13
N ALA A 28 13.88 -8.79 23.46
CA ALA A 28 12.52 -8.74 22.96
C ALA A 28 11.81 -7.43 23.37
N LEU A 29 11.97 -7.01 24.63
CA LEU A 29 11.42 -5.75 25.13
C LEU A 29 12.06 -4.53 24.45
N ASP A 30 13.36 -4.56 24.18
CA ASP A 30 14.05 -3.48 23.45
C ASP A 30 13.60 -3.39 21.99
N GLN A 31 13.36 -4.53 21.33
CA GLN A 31 12.80 -4.57 19.98
C GLN A 31 11.36 -4.05 19.94
N ILE A 32 10.53 -4.44 20.90
CA ILE A 32 9.16 -3.89 21.05
C ILE A 32 9.22 -2.38 21.28
N LEU A 33 10.11 -1.91 22.15
CA LEU A 33 10.30 -0.49 22.42
C LEU A 33 10.78 0.26 21.18
N LEU A 34 11.65 -0.35 20.37
CA LEU A 34 12.14 0.21 19.10
C LEU A 34 11.01 0.34 18.08
N LEU A 35 10.18 -0.67 17.92
CA LEU A 35 8.98 -0.65 17.06
C LEU A 35 8.00 0.44 17.50
N VAL A 36 7.75 0.57 18.81
CA VAL A 36 6.92 1.64 19.37
C VAL A 36 7.55 3.02 19.16
N LYS A 37 8.88 3.16 19.27
CA LYS A 37 9.59 4.41 18.97
C LYS A 37 9.54 4.78 17.49
N GLN A 38 9.62 3.81 16.59
CA GLN A 38 9.49 4.02 15.15
C GLN A 38 8.06 4.45 14.79
N ASN A 39 7.04 3.79 15.36
CA ASN A 39 5.63 4.14 15.21
C ASN A 39 5.23 5.44 15.92
N SER A 40 5.97 5.87 16.95
CA SER A 40 5.72 7.15 17.63
C SER A 40 6.40 8.35 16.97
N LYS A 41 7.48 8.14 16.21
CA LYS A 41 8.11 9.19 15.39
C LYS A 41 7.25 9.58 14.18
N THR A 42 6.47 8.66 13.64
CA THR A 42 5.44 8.96 12.63
C THR A 42 4.28 9.74 13.27
N THR A 43 3.78 9.33 14.45
CA THR A 43 2.67 10.04 15.12
C THR A 43 3.04 11.40 15.70
N LYS A 44 4.25 11.61 16.26
CA LYS A 44 4.63 12.93 16.83
C LYS A 44 4.82 14.02 15.77
N LYS A 45 5.11 13.67 14.51
CA LYS A 45 5.15 14.64 13.40
C LYS A 45 3.75 15.08 12.95
N ASP A 46 2.70 14.34 13.27
CA ASP A 46 1.32 14.63 12.88
C ASP A 46 0.54 15.49 13.89
N ILE A 47 1.02 15.65 15.12
CA ILE A 47 0.30 16.43 16.15
C ILE A 47 0.30 17.95 15.84
N ASN A 48 1.29 18.46 15.11
CA ASN A 48 1.39 19.88 14.73
C ASN A 48 0.82 20.24 13.34
N LYS A 49 0.25 19.28 12.60
CA LYS A 49 -0.45 19.57 11.34
C LYS A 49 -1.95 19.45 11.57
N GLY A 50 -2.57 20.60 11.71
CA GLY A 50 -3.95 20.76 12.14
C GLY A 50 -4.97 19.91 11.40
N LYS A 51 -5.99 19.49 12.17
CA LYS A 51 -7.41 19.41 11.80
C LYS A 51 -7.67 19.39 10.28
N LYS A 52 -7.40 18.28 9.61
CA LYS A 52 -8.08 17.94 8.36
C LYS A 52 -8.37 16.45 8.35
N GLY A 53 -9.64 16.12 8.57
CA GLY A 53 -10.29 14.89 8.17
C GLY A 53 -9.61 13.60 8.58
N GLN A 54 -10.14 12.96 9.61
CA GLN A 54 -10.06 11.51 9.74
C GLN A 54 -10.49 10.87 8.41
N LYS A 55 -9.54 10.53 7.55
CA LYS A 55 -9.71 9.42 6.62
C LYS A 55 -9.19 8.22 7.36
N GLN A 56 -10.14 7.39 7.80
CA GLN A 56 -9.90 6.05 8.27
C GLN A 56 -8.93 5.39 7.29
N VAL A 57 -7.71 5.14 7.75
CA VAL A 57 -6.81 4.20 7.09
C VAL A 57 -7.41 2.83 7.39
N ILE A 58 -8.39 2.46 6.57
CA ILE A 58 -8.72 1.07 6.37
C ILE A 58 -7.48 0.51 5.67
N GLU A 59 -6.59 -0.12 6.42
CA GLU A 59 -5.64 -1.10 5.89
C GLU A 59 -6.46 -2.30 5.36
N GLU A 60 -7.29 -2.06 4.35
CA GLU A 60 -7.60 -3.11 3.40
C GLU A 60 -6.28 -3.32 2.67
N SER A 61 -5.73 -4.52 2.84
CA SER A 61 -4.66 -5.04 1.99
C SER A 61 -5.18 -5.04 0.55
N ILE A 62 -5.08 -3.88 -0.11
CA ILE A 62 -5.43 -3.72 -1.50
C ILE A 62 -4.51 -4.68 -2.25
N ASP A 63 -5.09 -5.70 -2.89
CA ASP A 63 -4.38 -6.64 -3.72
C ASP A 63 -3.91 -5.92 -4.99
N ILE A 64 -2.74 -5.27 -4.89
CA ILE A 64 -2.16 -4.48 -5.97
C ILE A 64 -1.85 -5.37 -7.18
N GLN A 65 -1.47 -6.63 -6.97
CA GLN A 65 -1.20 -7.58 -8.04
C GLN A 65 -2.49 -8.01 -8.74
N GLY A 66 -3.56 -8.30 -7.98
CA GLY A 66 -4.89 -8.55 -8.55
C GLY A 66 -5.38 -7.38 -9.40
N ILE A 67 -5.16 -6.14 -8.96
CA ILE A 67 -5.52 -4.93 -9.71
C ILE A 67 -4.68 -4.76 -10.98
N ILE A 68 -3.37 -5.05 -10.91
CA ILE A 68 -2.51 -4.98 -12.11
C ILE A 68 -2.96 -6.03 -13.13
N ASN A 69 -3.31 -7.24 -12.69
CA ASN A 69 -3.80 -8.29 -13.57
C ASN A 69 -5.13 -7.92 -14.23
N THR A 70 -6.06 -7.29 -13.50
CA THR A 70 -7.31 -6.82 -14.11
C THR A 70 -7.06 -5.70 -15.10
N LEU A 71 -6.15 -4.76 -14.79
CA LEU A 71 -5.77 -3.69 -15.72
C LEU A 71 -5.11 -4.20 -17.01
N GLN A 72 -4.37 -5.33 -16.97
CA GLN A 72 -3.78 -5.95 -18.16
C GLN A 72 -4.82 -6.54 -19.12
N GLN A 73 -5.98 -6.93 -18.62
CA GLN A 73 -7.02 -7.59 -19.41
C GLN A 73 -8.06 -6.62 -19.99
N MET A 74 -7.98 -5.33 -19.62
CA MET A 74 -8.93 -4.30 -20.03
C MET A 74 -8.48 -3.58 -21.30
N ASP A 75 -9.44 -3.23 -22.16
CA ASP A 75 -9.17 -2.37 -23.32
C ASP A 75 -8.91 -0.91 -22.87
N ASN A 76 -8.23 -0.11 -23.68
CA ASN A 76 -7.77 1.25 -23.30
C ASN A 76 -8.93 2.15 -22.82
N LYS A 77 -10.11 2.03 -23.44
CA LYS A 77 -11.32 2.78 -23.04
C LYS A 77 -11.86 2.33 -21.68
N GLU A 78 -11.79 1.03 -21.40
CA GLU A 78 -12.21 0.46 -20.12
C GLU A 78 -11.22 0.81 -19.01
N LEU A 79 -9.92 0.85 -19.35
CA LEU A 79 -8.84 1.23 -18.45
C LEU A 79 -8.97 2.69 -18.01
N GLU A 80 -9.26 3.61 -18.94
CA GLU A 80 -9.57 5.01 -18.62
C GLU A 80 -10.80 5.15 -17.73
N HIS A 81 -11.87 4.41 -18.03
CA HIS A 81 -13.10 4.45 -17.26
C HIS A 81 -12.89 3.89 -15.84
N TYR A 82 -12.15 2.79 -15.72
CA TYR A 82 -11.85 2.12 -14.46
C TYR A 82 -10.95 3.01 -13.58
N LEU A 83 -9.87 3.57 -14.12
CA LEU A 83 -9.00 4.49 -13.39
C LEU A 83 -9.71 5.79 -12.97
N ASN A 84 -10.76 6.20 -13.67
CA ASN A 84 -11.51 7.42 -13.35
C ASN A 84 -12.64 7.22 -12.34
N ASN A 85 -13.29 6.06 -12.35
CA ASN A 85 -14.48 5.82 -11.53
C ASN A 85 -14.19 5.09 -10.22
N GLU A 86 -13.12 4.31 -10.14
CA GLU A 86 -12.78 3.60 -8.91
C GLU A 86 -12.21 4.53 -7.84
N LYS A 87 -12.77 4.45 -6.62
CA LYS A 87 -12.39 5.30 -5.49
C LYS A 87 -10.93 5.08 -5.06
N LEU A 88 -10.42 3.87 -5.31
CA LEU A 88 -9.04 3.49 -5.05
C LEU A 88 -8.03 4.35 -5.82
N PHE A 89 -8.33 4.73 -7.07
CA PHE A 89 -7.45 5.56 -7.92
C PHE A 89 -7.67 7.07 -7.78
N GLN A 90 -8.58 7.49 -6.90
CA GLN A 90 -8.74 8.91 -6.56
C GLN A 90 -7.67 9.38 -5.57
N SER A 91 -7.02 8.45 -4.86
CA SER A 91 -5.89 8.76 -3.99
C SER A 91 -4.57 8.75 -4.76
N ARG A 92 -3.81 9.83 -4.62
CA ARG A 92 -2.46 9.94 -5.18
C ARG A 92 -1.52 8.85 -4.67
N GLU A 93 -1.65 8.48 -3.40
CA GLU A 93 -0.80 7.48 -2.76
C GLU A 93 -1.03 6.09 -3.37
N SER A 94 -2.29 5.74 -3.64
CA SER A 94 -2.65 4.48 -4.30
C SER A 94 -2.08 4.42 -5.72
N LEU A 95 -2.20 5.50 -6.49
CA LEU A 95 -1.63 5.59 -7.84
C LEU A 95 -0.10 5.50 -7.83
N LEU A 96 0.58 6.12 -6.84
CA LEU A 96 2.03 6.01 -6.69
C LEU A 96 2.48 4.59 -6.29
N LYS A 97 1.73 3.90 -5.43
CA LYS A 97 2.00 2.50 -5.08
C LYS A 97 1.93 1.60 -6.31
N ILE A 98 0.89 1.78 -7.13
CA ILE A 98 0.72 1.02 -8.38
C ILE A 98 1.81 1.35 -9.39
N ALA A 99 2.11 2.65 -9.58
CA ALA A 99 3.19 3.06 -10.47
C ALA A 99 4.55 2.48 -10.04
N LYS A 100 4.80 2.39 -8.73
CA LYS A 100 6.01 1.77 -8.19
C LYS A 100 6.07 0.26 -8.47
N GLU A 101 4.98 -0.47 -8.26
CA GLU A 101 4.90 -1.90 -8.58
C GLU A 101 5.06 -2.18 -10.07
N MET A 102 4.50 -1.31 -10.92
CA MET A 102 4.65 -1.40 -12.37
C MET A 102 6.01 -0.88 -12.89
N SER A 103 6.94 -0.52 -11.99
CA SER A 103 8.24 0.07 -12.34
C SER A 103 8.15 1.31 -13.24
N ILE A 104 7.06 2.07 -13.15
CA ILE A 104 6.88 3.34 -13.86
C ILE A 104 7.64 4.43 -13.11
N VAL A 105 8.53 5.13 -13.81
CA VAL A 105 9.28 6.27 -13.25
C VAL A 105 8.32 7.44 -13.03
N SER A 106 7.69 7.48 -11.86
CA SER A 106 6.80 8.57 -11.45
C SER A 106 7.48 9.48 -10.43
N SER A 107 7.41 10.79 -10.64
CA SER A 107 7.90 11.77 -9.67
C SER A 107 6.85 12.04 -8.61
N ASN A 108 7.28 12.15 -7.34
CA ASN A 108 6.46 12.60 -6.21
C ASN A 108 5.87 14.01 -6.38
N ARG A 109 6.11 14.71 -7.49
CA ARG A 109 5.48 16.00 -7.84
C ARG A 109 4.40 15.90 -8.93
N GLN A 110 4.18 14.74 -9.53
CA GLN A 110 3.17 14.55 -10.58
C GLN A 110 1.73 14.62 -10.04
N THR A 111 0.84 15.21 -10.84
CA THR A 111 -0.60 15.28 -10.53
C THR A 111 -1.27 13.90 -10.69
N ILE A 112 -2.44 13.71 -10.08
CA ILE A 112 -3.24 12.48 -10.22
C ILE A 112 -3.52 12.16 -11.69
N ALA A 113 -3.88 13.17 -12.48
CA ALA A 113 -4.11 13.03 -13.92
C ALA A 113 -2.86 12.56 -14.67
N ALA A 114 -1.69 13.12 -14.34
CA ALA A 114 -0.42 12.71 -14.94
C ALA A 114 -0.02 11.27 -14.57
N LEU A 115 -0.31 10.84 -13.32
CA LEU A 115 -0.09 9.47 -12.88
C LEU A 115 -0.99 8.48 -13.63
N LYS A 116 -2.30 8.78 -13.74
CA LYS A 116 -3.24 7.97 -14.53
C LYS A 116 -2.79 7.84 -15.98
N HIS A 117 -2.43 8.95 -16.62
CA HIS A 117 -1.95 8.93 -17.99
C HIS A 117 -0.66 8.11 -18.16
N SER A 118 0.24 8.15 -17.17
CA SER A 118 1.47 7.33 -17.20
C SER A 118 1.17 5.83 -17.10
N ILE A 119 0.18 5.44 -16.30
CA ILE A 119 -0.29 4.05 -16.17
C ILE A 119 -0.93 3.58 -17.47
N ILE A 120 -1.82 4.39 -18.07
CA ILE A 120 -2.46 4.07 -19.36
C ILE A 120 -1.40 3.85 -20.43
N LYS A 121 -0.45 4.79 -20.58
CA LYS A 121 0.63 4.71 -21.57
C LYS A 121 1.52 3.48 -21.40
N TYR A 122 1.69 3.00 -20.16
CA TYR A 122 2.42 1.76 -19.91
C TYR A 122 1.70 0.55 -20.51
N PHE A 123 0.39 0.42 -20.25
CA PHE A 123 -0.40 -0.69 -20.79
C PHE A 123 -0.54 -0.62 -22.31
N GLU A 124 -0.70 0.57 -22.88
CA GLU A 124 -0.69 0.77 -24.34
C GLU A 124 0.61 0.26 -24.98
N ARG A 125 1.75 0.55 -24.36
CA ARG A 125 3.06 0.03 -24.84
C ARG A 125 3.13 -1.48 -24.74
N GLN A 126 2.67 -2.07 -23.64
CA GLN A 126 2.66 -3.53 -23.48
C GLN A 126 1.77 -4.21 -24.53
N ASN A 127 0.59 -3.66 -24.81
CA ASN A 127 -0.32 -4.19 -25.82
C ASN A 127 0.28 -4.06 -27.23
N MET A 128 0.89 -2.92 -27.56
CA MET A 128 1.58 -2.73 -28.83
C MET A 128 2.76 -3.70 -29.00
N ASP A 129 3.59 -3.88 -27.96
CA ASP A 129 4.69 -4.84 -27.97
C ASP A 129 4.20 -6.28 -28.14
N HIS A 130 3.04 -6.61 -27.57
CA HIS A 130 2.40 -7.92 -27.73
C HIS A 130 1.94 -8.15 -29.18
N ILE A 131 1.23 -7.18 -29.77
CA ILE A 131 0.77 -7.24 -31.17
C ILE A 131 1.97 -7.41 -32.11
N ILE A 132 3.02 -6.59 -31.96
CA ILE A 132 4.23 -6.67 -32.80
C ILE A 132 4.93 -8.03 -32.69
N ARG A 133 4.90 -8.68 -31.51
CA ARG A 133 5.49 -10.01 -31.31
C ARG A 133 4.66 -11.13 -31.93
N ILE A 134 3.34 -10.97 -32.01
CA ILE A 134 2.45 -11.92 -32.69
C ILE A 134 2.65 -11.80 -34.20
N ASP A 135 2.60 -10.59 -34.76
CA ASP A 135 2.78 -10.32 -36.19
C ASP A 135 4.15 -10.78 -36.73
N ARG A 136 5.18 -10.90 -35.89
CA ARG A 136 6.51 -11.39 -36.28
C ARG A 136 6.67 -12.91 -36.23
N LYS A 137 5.68 -13.62 -35.67
CA LYS A 137 5.68 -15.09 -35.54
C LYS A 137 4.84 -15.79 -36.61
N GLU A 138 4.05 -15.04 -37.38
CA GLU A 138 3.47 -15.46 -38.66
C GLU A 138 4.44 -15.22 -39.82
#